data_AF-X1QJC8-F1
#
_entry.id   AF-X1QJC8-F1
#
_cell.length_a   1.000
_cell.length_b   1.000
_cell.length_c   1.000
_cell.angle_alpha   90.00
_cell.angle_beta   90.00
_cell.angle_gamma   90.00
#
_symmetry.space_group_name_H-M   'P 1'
#
loop_
_entity.id
_entity.type
_entity.pdbx_description
1 polymer ?
#
loop_
_entity_poly.entity_id
_entity_poly.type
_entity_poly.pdbx_seq_one_letter_code
_entity_poly.pdbx_strand_id
1 'polypeptide(L)' 'MSSNYRQGRNYEIEIKELFEREGYDVCIATNSKGTYDLIATKITAGVVYKTMFAVLM' A
#
# COMPACT_ATOMS: atom_id res chain seq x y z
N MET A 1 -2.00 -5.41 -20.99
CA MET A 1 -2.43 -5.46 -19.57
C MET A 1 -3.87 -5.92 -19.53
N SER A 2 -4.17 -6.99 -18.79
CA SER A 2 -5.56 -7.45 -18.60
C SER A 2 -6.35 -6.41 -17.80
N SER A 3 -7.66 -6.35 -17.99
CA SER A 3 -8.57 -5.45 -17.25
C SER A 3 -8.38 -5.55 -15.74
N ASN A 4 -8.16 -6.76 -15.24
CA ASN A 4 -7.99 -7.06 -13.80
C ASN A 4 -6.72 -6.40 -13.23
N TYR A 5 -5.60 -6.43 -13.96
CA TYR A 5 -4.36 -5.78 -13.51
C TYR A 5 -4.53 -4.26 -13.33
N ARG A 6 -5.31 -3.63 -14.19
CA ARG A 6 -5.58 -2.20 -14.13
C ARG A 6 -6.49 -1.83 -12.95
N GLN A 7 -7.43 -2.70 -12.59
CA GLN A 7 -8.32 -2.51 -11.44
C GLN A 7 -7.57 -2.63 -10.11
N GLY A 8 -6.74 -3.66 -9.90
CA GLY A 8 -5.95 -3.73 -8.66
C GLY A 8 -4.95 -2.60 -8.54
N ARG A 9 -4.41 -2.10 -9.66
CA ARG A 9 -3.59 -0.89 -9.63
C ARG A 9 -4.36 0.34 -9.12
N ASN A 10 -5.63 0.48 -9.48
CA ASN A 10 -6.46 1.57 -8.97
C ASN A 10 -6.74 1.40 -7.47
N TYR A 11 -7.02 0.17 -7.00
CA TYR A 11 -7.20 -0.10 -5.58
C TYR A 11 -5.94 0.19 -4.76
N GLU A 12 -4.76 -0.17 -5.27
CA GLU A 12 -3.49 0.18 -4.62
C GLU A 12 -3.30 1.69 -4.47
N ILE A 13 -3.70 2.47 -5.49
CA ILE A 13 -3.62 3.93 -5.47
C ILE A 13 -4.61 4.51 -4.45
N GLU A 14 -5.87 4.06 -4.45
CA GLU A 14 -6.88 4.52 -3.50
C GLU A 14 -6.48 4.25 -2.04
N ILE A 15 -5.97 3.04 -1.75
CA ILE A 15 -5.50 2.67 -0.41
C ILE A 15 -4.30 3.53 -0.01
N LYS A 16 -3.37 3.76 -0.94
CA LYS A 16 -2.22 4.65 -0.70
C LYS A 16 -2.68 6.05 -0.31
N GLU A 17 -3.57 6.67 -1.09
CA GLU A 17 -4.07 8.02 -0.83
C GLU A 17 -4.79 8.11 0.52
N LEU A 18 -5.56 7.07 0.90
CA LEU A 18 -6.22 7.00 2.21
C LEU A 18 -5.21 7.01 3.36
N PHE A 19 -4.17 6.19 3.30
CA PHE A 19 -3.16 6.11 4.35
C PHE A 19 -2.28 7.37 4.43
N GLU A 20 -1.93 7.97 3.29
CA GLU A 20 -1.19 9.24 3.28
C GLU A 20 -1.99 10.38 3.92
N ARG A 21 -3.32 10.43 3.71
CA ARG A 21 -4.20 11.40 4.40
C ARG A 21 -4.23 11.22 5.91
N GLU A 22 -4.08 9.99 6.39
CA GLU A 22 -3.98 9.64 7.81
C GLU A 22 -2.55 9.88 8.39
N GLY A 23 -1.62 10.39 7.57
CA GLY A 23 -0.25 10.69 7.97
C GLY A 23 0.70 9.49 7.97
N TYR A 24 0.39 8.45 7.20
CA TYR A 24 1.34 7.38 6.91
C TYR A 24 2.18 7.74 5.68
N ASP A 25 3.43 7.29 5.68
CA ASP A 25 4.26 7.20 4.48
C ASP A 25 4.05 5.83 3.83
N VAL A 26 3.67 5.80 2.55
CA VAL A 26 3.23 4.58 1.86
C VAL A 26 4.10 4.28 0.65
N CYS A 27 4.71 3.10 0.67
CA CYS A 27 5.52 2.57 -0.43
C CYS A 27 4.79 1.43 -1.13
N ILE A 28 4.79 1.46 -2.47
CA ILE A 28 4.24 0.39 -3.31
C ILE A 28 5.34 -0.61 -3.59
N ALA A 29 5.12 -1.87 -3.24
CA ALA A 29 6.12 -2.91 -3.37
C ALA A 29 6.21 -3.40 -4.81
N THR A 30 7.26 -2.99 -5.53
CA THR A 30 7.47 -3.39 -6.92
C THR A 30 8.01 -4.82 -7.08
N ASN A 31 8.42 -5.47 -6.00
CA ASN A 31 9.14 -6.76 -6.05
C ASN A 31 8.79 -7.72 -4.89
N SER A 32 7.58 -7.66 -4.35
CA SER A 32 7.15 -8.49 -3.22
C SER A 32 6.91 -9.97 -3.58
N LYS A 33 6.96 -10.32 -4.86
CA LYS A 33 6.57 -11.64 -5.40
C LYS A 33 5.18 -12.11 -4.93
N GLY A 34 4.25 -11.16 -4.72
CA GLY A 34 2.89 -11.45 -4.27
C GLY A 34 2.72 -11.61 -2.75
N THR A 35 3.74 -11.23 -1.96
CA THR A 35 3.65 -11.29 -0.49
C THR A 35 2.88 -10.10 0.09
N TYR A 36 2.99 -8.92 -0.54
CA TYR A 36 2.32 -7.68 -0.15
C TYR A 36 2.44 -6.67 -1.31
N ASP A 37 1.47 -5.80 -1.50
CA ASP A 37 1.48 -4.82 -2.60
C ASP A 37 1.79 -3.41 -2.07
N LEU A 38 1.45 -3.13 -0.81
CA LEU A 38 1.68 -1.84 -0.15
C LEU A 38 2.30 -2.04 1.24
N ILE A 39 3.23 -1.14 1.58
CA ILE A 39 3.77 -0.98 2.93
C ILE A 39 3.43 0.44 3.39
N ALA A 40 2.69 0.58 4.49
CA ALA A 40 2.41 1.86 5.13
C ALA A 40 3.18 1.97 6.46
N THR A 41 3.85 3.10 6.67
CA THR A 41 4.61 3.39 7.89
C THR A 41 4.17 4.72 8.49
N LYS A 42 3.83 4.77 9.77
CA LYS A 42 3.55 6.02 10.48
C LYS A 42 4.45 6.14 11.70
N ILE A 43 5.04 7.31 11.88
CA ILE A 43 5.84 7.63 13.06
C ILE A 43 5.02 8.56 13.92
N THR A 44 4.71 8.15 15.14
CA THR A 44 3.98 8.99 16.11
C THR A 44 4.67 8.88 17.45
N ALA A 45 5.10 10.02 18.01
CA ALA A 45 5.81 10.10 19.29
C ALA A 45 7.04 9.17 19.39
N GLY A 46 7.77 8.97 18.28
CA GLY A 46 8.94 8.08 18.23
C GLY A 46 8.61 6.58 18.09
N VAL A 47 7.33 6.21 18.04
CA VAL A 47 6.89 4.84 17.79
C VAL A 47 6.63 4.66 16.29
N VAL A 48 7.16 3.57 15.72
CA VAL A 48 6.99 3.22 14.31
C VAL A 48 5.86 2.18 14.19
N TYR A 49 4.77 2.56 13.52
CA TYR A 49 3.68 1.68 13.14
C TYR A 49 3.90 1.21 11.70
N LYS A 50 3.92 -0.11 11.45
CA LYS A 50 4.06 -0.69 10.11
C LYS A 50 2.87 -1.59 9.82
N THR A 51 2.22 -1.39 8.68
CA THR A 51 1.15 -2.25 8.19
C THR A 51 1.43 -2.65 6.75
N MET A 52 1.28 -3.94 6.45
CA MET A 52 1.48 -4.51 5.11
C MET A 52 0.14 -4.97 4.56
N PHE A 53 -0.18 -4.58 3.33
CA PHE A 53 -1.43 -4.94 2.66
C PHE A 53 -1.13 -5.74 1.41
N ALA A 54 -1.89 -6.82 1.21
CA ALA A 54 -1.96 -7.53 -0.07
C ALA A 54 -3.29 -7.17 -0.72
N VAL A 55 -3.25 -6.61 -1.93
CA VAL A 55 -4.39 -6.37 -2.80
C VAL A 55 -4.50 -7.59 -3.71
N LEU A 56 -5.21 -8.62 -3.24
CA LEU A 56 -5.47 -9.84 -3.99
C LEU A 56 -6.27 -9.49 -5.27
N MET A 57 -5.60 -9.60 -6.43
CA MET A 57 -6.19 -9.51 -7.77
C MET A 57 -6.48 -10.89 -8.37
#